data_AF-A0A7Z0J3Y3-F1
#
_entry.id   AF-A0A7Z0J3Y3-F1
#
_cell.length_a   1.000
_cell.length_b   1.000
_cell.length_c   1.000
_cell.angle_alpha   90.00
_cell.angle_beta   90.00
_cell.angle_gamma   90.00
#
_symmetry.space_group_name_H-M   'P 1'
#
loop_
_entity.id
_entity.type
_entity.pdbx_description
1 polymer ?
#
loop_
_entity_poly.entity_id
_entity_poly.type
_entity_poly.pdbx_seq_one_letter_code
_entity_poly.pdbx_strand_id
1 'polypeptide(L)'
;MSAHHDDTDPRGGPDPASQRRAELLGAAAADDLSPAERQELDAMCAEDPMLAQELRELREISAALPGSLDAWSQAQPPESLRERVIAEVTARESQRDGAGRAPAQPDRNAASQGAPQGAEPDDAEPGFAKRRDAERKQSAQHAEEQSVQPTLQQTRRGAHGAAAPSRRRSRLRQSLALAACVALGVAGTLGVQAILDADSDAEDPDEADVLVAEEPLGPPGELGSQEPVSFTDPSAGVVVDGSLIAHTWGTETVLLIDGLPVGETFTVVLIGEDGQEIESGSFLGSEVPVDCRMNGAVLREDVARLEIRDETGGEVTAAALPDVE
;
A
#
# COMPACT_ATOMS: atom_id res chain seq x y z
N MET A 1 -0.58 -57.27 -3.34
CA MET A 1 -1.29 -56.22 -4.09
C MET A 1 -1.35 -55.01 -3.18
N SER A 2 -0.29 -54.20 -3.20
CA SER A 2 -0.21 -52.97 -2.43
C SER A 2 -0.38 -51.84 -3.42
N ALA A 3 -1.51 -51.15 -3.34
CA ALA A 3 -1.74 -49.94 -4.11
C ALA A 3 -0.93 -48.83 -3.44
N HIS A 4 0.11 -48.38 -4.11
CA HIS A 4 0.77 -47.11 -3.85
C HIS A 4 -0.27 -46.03 -4.19
N HIS A 5 -0.79 -45.31 -3.19
CA HIS A 5 -1.48 -44.06 -3.44
C HIS A 5 -0.40 -43.07 -3.84
N ASP A 6 -0.32 -42.82 -5.13
CA ASP A 6 0.42 -41.72 -5.73
C ASP A 6 -0.54 -40.53 -5.66
N ASP A 7 -0.43 -39.74 -4.59
CA ASP A 7 -1.26 -38.57 -4.35
C ASP A 7 -0.36 -37.37 -4.17
N THR A 8 0.01 -36.74 -5.29
CA THR A 8 0.37 -35.32 -5.34
C THR A 8 0.25 -34.82 -6.78
N ASP A 9 -0.98 -34.53 -7.23
CA ASP A 9 -1.17 -33.57 -8.33
C ASP A 9 -0.97 -32.17 -7.75
N PRO A 10 0.06 -31.40 -8.16
CA PRO A 10 0.30 -30.05 -7.64
C PRO A 10 -0.78 -29.02 -8.04
N ARG A 11 -1.81 -29.42 -8.79
CA ARG A 11 -2.96 -28.59 -9.18
C ARG A 11 -4.26 -28.97 -8.47
N GLY A 12 -4.24 -30.01 -7.64
CA GLY A 12 -5.37 -30.35 -6.76
C GLY A 12 -5.38 -29.40 -5.58
N GLY A 13 -6.51 -28.72 -5.33
CA GLY A 13 -6.70 -28.02 -4.05
C GLY A 13 -6.45 -28.96 -2.87
N PRO A 14 -6.17 -28.42 -1.67
CA PRO A 14 -5.90 -29.24 -0.49
C PRO A 14 -7.02 -30.25 -0.32
N ASP A 15 -6.67 -31.50 0.02
CA ASP A 15 -7.65 -32.55 0.16
C ASP A 15 -8.71 -32.13 1.22
N PRO A 16 -10.00 -32.46 1.02
CA PRO A 16 -11.06 -32.00 1.92
C PRO A 16 -10.87 -32.41 3.38
N ALA A 17 -10.16 -33.52 3.65
CA ALA A 17 -9.90 -33.99 5.00
C ALA A 17 -8.82 -33.14 5.68
N SER A 18 -7.76 -32.75 4.96
CA SER A 18 -6.73 -31.81 5.39
C SER A 18 -7.31 -30.43 5.61
N GLN A 19 -8.23 -29.98 4.75
CA GLN A 19 -8.94 -28.71 4.94
C GLN A 19 -9.82 -28.75 6.20
N ARG A 20 -10.57 -29.84 6.41
CA ARG A 20 -11.40 -30.01 7.62
C ARG A 20 -10.56 -30.09 8.89
N ARG A 21 -9.41 -30.77 8.84
CA ARG A 21 -8.43 -30.81 9.94
C ARG A 21 -7.92 -29.42 10.27
N ALA A 22 -7.52 -28.63 9.26
CA ALA A 22 -7.03 -27.27 9.45
C ALA A 22 -8.12 -26.35 10.05
N GLU A 23 -9.36 -26.47 9.59
CA GLU A 23 -10.51 -25.75 10.12
C GLU A 23 -10.74 -26.07 11.61
N LEU A 24 -10.80 -27.36 11.97
CA LEU A 24 -10.98 -27.79 13.37
C LEU A 24 -9.83 -27.33 14.27
N LEU A 25 -8.58 -27.38 13.80
CA LEU A 25 -7.42 -26.89 14.54
C LEU A 25 -7.48 -25.37 14.78
N GLY A 26 -7.87 -24.60 13.76
CA GLY A 26 -8.03 -23.14 13.86
C GLY A 26 -9.11 -22.76 14.87
N ALA A 27 -10.29 -23.35 14.76
CA ALA A 27 -11.38 -23.15 15.72
C ALA A 27 -11.00 -23.58 17.14
N ALA A 28 -10.23 -24.68 17.29
CA ALA A 28 -9.75 -25.16 18.58
C ALA A 28 -8.72 -24.24 19.24
N ALA A 29 -7.90 -23.56 18.45
CA ALA A 29 -6.92 -22.58 18.92
C ALA A 29 -7.60 -21.27 19.37
N ALA A 30 -8.69 -20.88 18.70
CA ALA A 30 -9.51 -19.71 19.04
C ALA A 30 -10.55 -19.94 20.15
N ASP A 31 -10.65 -21.15 20.69
CA ASP A 31 -11.69 -21.59 21.65
C ASP A 31 -13.13 -21.44 21.11
N ASP A 32 -13.32 -21.60 19.80
CA ASP A 32 -14.58 -21.38 19.09
C ASP A 32 -15.20 -22.66 18.48
N LEU A 33 -14.83 -23.83 19.03
CA LEU A 33 -15.44 -25.09 18.57
C LEU A 33 -16.89 -25.22 19.04
N SER A 34 -17.77 -25.73 18.18
CA SER A 34 -19.07 -26.26 18.60
C SER A 34 -18.90 -27.59 19.37
N PRO A 35 -19.95 -28.06 20.09
CA PRO A 35 -19.89 -29.37 20.75
C PRO A 35 -19.68 -30.54 19.79
N ALA A 36 -20.23 -30.47 18.58
CA ALA A 36 -20.08 -31.51 17.56
C ALA A 36 -18.64 -31.54 17.01
N GLU A 37 -18.07 -30.37 16.74
CA GLU A 37 -16.69 -30.24 16.25
C GLU A 37 -15.66 -30.65 17.30
N ARG A 38 -15.92 -30.40 18.58
CA ARG A 38 -15.10 -30.96 19.67
C ARG A 38 -15.07 -32.49 19.63
N GLN A 39 -16.23 -33.12 19.48
CA GLN A 39 -16.30 -34.58 19.40
C GLN A 39 -15.58 -35.12 18.16
N GLU A 40 -15.69 -34.44 17.03
CA GLU A 40 -14.99 -34.77 15.79
C GLU A 40 -13.47 -34.66 15.97
N LEU A 41 -12.98 -33.55 16.52
CA LEU A 41 -11.55 -33.34 16.78
C LEU A 41 -10.99 -34.34 17.81
N ASP A 42 -11.75 -34.65 18.87
CA ASP A 42 -11.36 -35.66 19.86
C ASP A 42 -11.21 -37.05 19.22
N ALA A 43 -12.10 -37.41 18.30
CA ALA A 43 -11.99 -38.65 17.55
C ALA A 43 -10.73 -38.67 16.66
N MET A 44 -10.46 -37.58 15.94
CA MET A 44 -9.24 -37.46 15.12
C MET A 44 -7.96 -37.54 15.97
N CYS A 45 -7.95 -36.93 17.16
CA CYS A 45 -6.82 -37.00 18.09
C CYS A 45 -6.62 -38.39 18.71
N ALA A 46 -7.70 -39.17 18.86
CA ALA A 46 -7.62 -40.56 19.31
C ALA A 46 -7.01 -41.47 18.24
N GLU A 47 -7.25 -41.16 16.97
CA GLU A 47 -6.68 -41.87 15.81
C GLU A 47 -5.24 -41.44 15.51
N ASP A 48 -4.93 -40.14 15.63
CA ASP A 48 -3.61 -39.55 15.41
C ASP A 48 -3.12 -38.75 16.63
N PRO A 49 -2.24 -39.34 17.46
CA PRO A 49 -1.62 -38.63 18.58
C PRO A 49 -0.76 -37.41 18.19
N MET A 50 -0.30 -37.31 16.93
CA MET A 50 0.48 -36.16 16.47
C MET A 50 -0.38 -34.91 16.30
N LEU A 51 -1.62 -35.06 15.84
CA LEU A 51 -2.61 -33.98 15.82
C LEU A 51 -2.83 -33.39 17.22
N ALA A 52 -2.89 -34.23 18.25
CA ALA A 52 -3.01 -33.79 19.62
C ALA A 52 -1.77 -33.01 20.11
N GLN A 53 -0.59 -33.30 19.57
CA GLN A 53 0.64 -32.56 19.85
C GLN A 53 0.65 -31.19 19.15
N GLU A 54 0.29 -31.15 17.86
CA GLU A 54 0.15 -29.90 17.11
C GLU A 54 -0.83 -28.92 17.78
N LEU A 55 -1.99 -29.41 18.23
CA LEU A 55 -2.96 -28.60 18.95
C LEU A 55 -2.40 -28.04 20.27
N ARG A 56 -1.56 -28.80 20.99
CA ARG A 56 -0.89 -28.31 22.20
C ARG A 56 0.06 -27.17 21.87
N GLU A 57 0.88 -27.33 20.84
CA GLU A 57 1.85 -26.32 20.39
C GLU A 57 1.15 -25.03 19.95
N LEU A 58 0.08 -25.14 19.15
CA LEU A 58 -0.71 -23.98 18.73
C LEU A 58 -1.33 -23.25 19.92
N ARG A 59 -1.82 -23.99 20.93
CA ARG A 59 -2.38 -23.40 22.15
C ARG A 59 -1.31 -22.74 23.02
N GLU A 60 -0.12 -23.31 23.10
CA GLU A 60 1.01 -22.70 23.83
C GLU A 60 1.42 -21.37 23.19
N ILE A 61 1.56 -21.32 21.86
CA ILE A 61 1.84 -20.07 21.13
C ILE A 61 0.72 -19.06 21.36
N SER A 62 -0.53 -19.47 21.20
CA SER A 62 -1.69 -18.59 21.36
C SER A 62 -1.82 -18.05 22.79
N ALA A 63 -1.51 -18.87 23.81
CA ALA A 63 -1.52 -18.45 25.20
C ALA A 63 -0.36 -17.51 25.57
N ALA A 64 0.73 -17.50 24.80
CA ALA A 64 1.86 -16.60 25.00
C ALA A 64 1.58 -15.18 24.45
N LEU A 65 0.72 -15.04 23.44
CA LEU A 65 0.41 -13.76 22.78
C LEU A 65 -0.17 -12.68 23.72
N PRO A 66 -1.11 -12.96 24.64
CA PRO A 66 -1.65 -11.95 25.54
C PRO A 66 -0.64 -11.36 26.54
N GLY A 67 0.50 -12.03 26.75
CA GLY A 67 1.57 -11.53 27.61
C GLY A 67 2.57 -10.63 26.90
N SER A 68 2.63 -10.68 25.56
CA SER A 68 3.53 -9.89 24.72
C SER A 68 2.82 -8.75 23.99
N LEU A 69 1.51 -8.85 23.80
CA LEU A 69 0.66 -7.82 23.23
C LEU A 69 -0.03 -7.06 24.36
N ASP A 70 -0.07 -5.72 24.26
CA ASP A 70 -0.99 -4.96 25.10
C ASP A 70 -2.42 -5.49 24.91
N ALA A 71 -3.18 -5.57 26.01
CA ALA A 71 -4.53 -6.11 25.96
C ALA A 71 -5.34 -5.39 24.87
N TRP A 72 -5.94 -6.17 23.97
CA TRP A 72 -6.81 -5.63 22.93
C TRP A 72 -7.90 -4.76 23.59
N SER A 73 -7.80 -3.45 23.37
CA SER A 73 -8.72 -2.48 23.93
C SER A 73 -9.78 -2.16 22.90
N GLN A 74 -11.02 -2.55 23.19
CA GLN A 74 -12.19 -2.05 22.46
C GLN A 74 -12.44 -0.60 22.90
N ALA A 75 -11.64 0.33 22.37
CA ALA A 75 -11.81 1.74 22.62
C ALA A 75 -13.02 2.25 21.83
N GLN A 76 -14.00 2.84 22.52
CA GLN A 76 -15.08 3.54 21.82
C GLN A 76 -14.50 4.80 21.19
N PRO A 77 -14.54 4.93 19.84
CA PRO A 77 -13.98 6.11 19.20
C PRO A 77 -14.78 7.36 19.61
N PRO A 78 -14.13 8.53 19.75
CA PRO A 78 -14.83 9.76 20.09
C PRO A 78 -15.84 10.11 18.98
N GLU A 79 -16.98 10.67 19.38
CA GLU A 79 -18.06 11.05 18.44
C GLU A 79 -17.56 12.02 17.36
N SER A 80 -16.62 12.90 17.70
CA SER A 80 -15.96 13.79 16.74
C SER A 80 -15.20 13.06 15.65
N LEU A 81 -14.62 11.88 15.91
CA LEU A 81 -14.00 11.07 14.85
C LEU A 81 -15.07 10.51 13.92
N ARG A 82 -16.18 10.01 14.47
CA ARG A 82 -17.31 9.53 13.67
C ARG A 82 -17.85 10.65 12.77
N GLU A 83 -18.07 11.84 13.32
CA GLU A 83 -18.54 13.00 12.56
C GLU A 83 -17.58 13.37 11.43
N ARG A 84 -16.27 13.40 11.69
CA ARG A 84 -15.25 13.67 10.65
C ARG A 84 -15.25 12.61 9.55
N VAL A 85 -15.34 11.33 9.89
CA VAL A 85 -15.36 10.24 8.89
C VAL A 85 -16.62 10.34 8.04
N ILE A 86 -17.79 10.58 8.64
CA ILE A 86 -19.05 10.76 7.90
C ILE A 86 -18.96 11.96 6.97
N ALA A 87 -18.44 13.09 7.45
CA ALA A 87 -18.27 14.29 6.63
C ALA A 87 -17.33 14.06 5.45
N GLU A 88 -16.19 13.39 5.68
CA GLU A 88 -15.21 13.07 4.63
C GLU A 88 -15.79 12.13 3.56
N VAL A 89 -16.45 11.04 3.96
CA VAL A 89 -17.08 10.09 3.01
C VAL A 89 -18.15 10.80 2.19
N THR A 90 -19.02 11.59 2.82
CA THR A 90 -20.07 12.35 2.13
C THR A 90 -19.49 13.37 1.15
N ALA A 91 -18.38 14.02 1.51
CA ALA A 91 -17.69 14.97 0.63
C ALA A 91 -17.09 14.26 -0.59
N ARG A 92 -16.46 13.10 -0.41
CA ARG A 92 -15.92 12.28 -1.51
C ARG A 92 -17.01 11.77 -2.45
N GLU A 93 -18.14 11.31 -1.91
CA GLU A 93 -19.31 10.90 -2.72
C GLU A 93 -19.85 12.08 -3.54
N SER A 94 -19.96 13.26 -2.93
CA SER A 94 -20.44 14.47 -3.63
C SER A 94 -19.49 14.94 -4.74
N GLN A 95 -18.18 14.73 -4.58
CA GLN A 95 -17.18 15.03 -5.61
C GLN A 95 -17.27 14.07 -6.80
N ARG A 96 -17.48 12.76 -6.55
CA ARG A 96 -17.74 11.76 -7.59
C ARG A 96 -19.00 12.07 -8.39
N ASP A 97 -20.10 12.41 -7.71
CA ASP A 97 -21.36 12.76 -8.37
C ASP A 97 -21.29 14.10 -9.13
N GLY A 98 -20.46 15.04 -8.68
CA GLY A 98 -20.26 16.36 -9.28
C GLY A 98 -19.46 16.34 -10.58
N ALA A 99 -18.53 15.40 -10.74
CA ALA A 99 -17.74 15.23 -11.95
C ALA A 99 -18.60 14.81 -13.17
N GLY A 100 -19.74 14.16 -12.94
CA GLY A 100 -20.67 13.72 -13.99
C GLY A 100 -21.64 14.79 -14.51
N ARG A 101 -21.64 16.02 -13.97
CA ARG A 101 -22.63 17.05 -14.35
C ARG A 101 -22.01 18.41 -14.61
N ALA A 102 -21.20 18.51 -15.67
CA ALA A 102 -20.89 19.80 -16.27
C ALA A 102 -22.19 20.51 -16.72
N PRO A 103 -22.43 21.77 -16.33
CA PRO A 103 -23.56 22.53 -16.83
C PRO A 103 -23.32 22.86 -18.31
N ALA A 104 -24.26 22.47 -19.17
CA ALA A 104 -24.31 22.86 -20.56
C ALA A 104 -24.11 24.37 -20.71
N GLN A 105 -22.96 24.77 -21.24
CA GLN A 105 -22.72 26.15 -21.63
C GLN A 105 -23.69 26.51 -22.77
N PRO A 106 -24.42 27.64 -22.67
CA PRO A 106 -25.30 28.07 -23.75
C PRO A 106 -24.47 28.46 -24.97
N ASP A 107 -24.83 27.86 -26.11
CA ASP A 107 -24.27 28.10 -27.44
C ASP A 107 -24.01 29.58 -27.72
N ARG A 108 -22.73 29.95 -27.83
CA ARG A 108 -22.30 31.28 -28.31
C ARG A 108 -22.23 31.40 -29.83
N ASN A 109 -22.80 30.45 -30.58
CA ASN A 109 -22.71 30.39 -32.05
C ASN A 109 -23.99 30.82 -32.78
N ALA A 110 -24.66 31.87 -32.30
CA ALA A 110 -25.80 32.46 -33.00
C ALA A 110 -25.75 34.00 -33.02
N ALA A 111 -24.71 34.60 -33.61
CA ALA A 111 -24.78 35.88 -34.34
C ALA A 111 -23.38 36.32 -34.79
N SER A 112 -22.92 35.81 -35.93
CA SER A 112 -21.92 36.50 -36.75
C SER A 112 -22.21 36.21 -38.22
N GLN A 113 -23.20 36.93 -38.75
CA GLN A 113 -23.34 37.17 -40.18
C GLN A 113 -23.72 38.63 -40.38
N GLY A 114 -22.86 39.38 -41.09
CA GLY A 114 -23.17 40.73 -41.57
C GLY A 114 -22.04 41.74 -41.45
N ALA A 115 -20.95 41.54 -42.18
CA ALA A 115 -20.11 42.67 -42.61
C ALA A 115 -20.82 43.44 -43.74
N PRO A 116 -20.56 44.75 -43.87
CA PRO A 116 -19.90 45.16 -45.11
C PRO A 116 -18.71 46.10 -44.88
N GLN A 117 -17.79 46.00 -45.83
CA GLN A 117 -16.57 46.80 -46.00
C GLN A 117 -16.87 48.27 -46.30
N GLY A 118 -15.99 49.16 -45.84
CA GLY A 118 -15.85 50.51 -46.40
C GLY A 118 -15.06 51.50 -45.54
N ALA A 119 -13.92 51.94 -46.08
CA ALA A 119 -13.20 53.20 -45.83
C ALA A 119 -12.21 53.30 -44.65
N GLU A 120 -10.91 53.28 -45.00
CA GLU A 120 -9.84 54.13 -44.45
C GLU A 120 -9.68 55.38 -45.35
N PRO A 121 -8.86 56.42 -45.04
CA PRO A 121 -8.00 56.66 -43.85
C PRO A 121 -8.20 58.06 -43.21
N ASP A 122 -7.63 58.32 -42.02
CA ASP A 122 -6.57 59.34 -41.79
C ASP A 122 -6.31 59.61 -40.29
N ASP A 123 -5.02 59.65 -39.96
CA ASP A 123 -4.32 60.43 -38.93
C ASP A 123 -5.01 60.85 -37.61
N ALA A 124 -4.47 60.35 -36.48
CA ALA A 124 -3.82 61.16 -35.42
C ALA A 124 -3.71 60.40 -34.08
N GLU A 125 -2.48 60.13 -33.66
CA GLU A 125 -2.08 60.05 -32.24
C GLU A 125 -2.27 61.44 -31.57
N PRO A 126 -2.60 61.55 -30.26
CA PRO A 126 -1.67 61.18 -29.19
C PRO A 126 -2.27 60.69 -27.85
N GLY A 127 -1.43 60.02 -27.05
CA GLY A 127 -1.30 60.40 -25.64
C GLY A 127 -1.62 59.36 -24.56
N PHE A 128 -0.54 58.91 -23.92
CA PHE A 128 -0.34 58.87 -22.46
C PHE A 128 -1.28 58.06 -21.55
N ALA A 129 -0.66 57.03 -20.94
CA ALA A 129 -0.67 56.73 -19.51
C ALA A 129 -2.02 56.43 -18.82
N LYS A 130 -2.27 55.14 -18.56
CA LYS A 130 -2.76 54.59 -17.28
C LYS A 130 -3.02 53.09 -17.40
N ARG A 131 -2.13 52.27 -16.84
CA ARG A 131 -2.39 50.92 -16.28
C ARG A 131 -1.07 50.33 -15.79
N ARG A 132 -0.46 50.99 -14.81
CA ARG A 132 0.58 50.44 -13.94
C ARG A 132 0.28 50.92 -12.53
N ASP A 133 -0.81 50.44 -11.93
CA ASP A 133 -1.19 50.80 -10.56
C ASP A 133 -2.10 49.76 -9.87
N ALA A 134 -2.15 48.51 -10.35
CA ALA A 134 -2.95 47.46 -9.71
C ALA A 134 -2.12 46.33 -9.06
N GLU A 135 -0.85 46.13 -9.44
CA GLU A 135 -0.01 45.04 -8.91
C GLU A 135 0.85 45.39 -7.68
N ARG A 136 0.66 46.57 -7.08
CA ARG A 136 1.46 47.03 -5.92
C ARG A 136 0.69 47.05 -4.59
N LYS A 137 -0.35 46.22 -4.44
CA LYS A 137 -1.19 46.17 -3.22
C LYS A 137 -1.49 44.78 -2.62
N GLN A 138 -0.89 43.68 -3.11
CA GLN A 138 -1.07 42.36 -2.48
C GLN A 138 0.17 41.79 -1.75
N SER A 139 1.37 42.34 -1.96
CA SER A 139 2.60 41.87 -1.30
C SER A 139 2.88 42.51 0.07
N ALA A 140 1.86 42.98 0.79
CA ALA A 140 2.04 43.65 2.10
C ALA A 140 1.05 43.18 3.20
N GLN A 141 0.45 42.00 3.06
CA GLN A 141 -0.49 41.46 4.06
C GLN A 141 -0.23 40.02 4.55
N HIS A 142 0.93 39.42 4.25
CA HIS A 142 1.34 38.14 4.85
C HIS A 142 2.78 38.20 5.37
N ALA A 143 3.02 39.07 6.36
CA ALA A 143 4.26 39.08 7.11
C ALA A 143 4.05 39.66 8.53
N GLU A 144 3.00 39.24 9.23
CA GLU A 144 2.88 39.53 10.67
C GLU A 144 1.81 38.65 11.34
N GLU A 145 2.03 37.33 11.40
CA GLU A 145 1.29 36.45 12.33
C GLU A 145 2.05 35.14 12.57
N GLN A 146 3.22 35.27 13.20
CA GLN A 146 3.86 34.18 13.94
C GLN A 146 4.04 34.64 15.39
N SER A 147 3.80 33.71 16.33
CA SER A 147 4.16 33.74 17.77
C SER A 147 3.01 33.96 18.76
N VAL A 148 2.31 32.88 19.13
CA VAL A 148 1.78 32.71 20.50
C VAL A 148 2.05 31.27 20.97
N GLN A 149 3.13 31.08 21.72
CA GLN A 149 3.33 29.92 22.59
C GLN A 149 2.86 30.29 24.01
N PRO A 150 2.13 29.42 24.75
CA PRO A 150 1.80 29.68 26.13
C PRO A 150 2.93 29.25 27.07
N THR A 151 3.47 30.24 27.76
CA THR A 151 4.36 30.14 28.92
C THR A 151 3.63 29.52 30.12
N LEU A 152 4.13 28.43 30.70
CA LEU A 152 3.76 28.00 32.06
C LEU A 152 4.90 28.31 33.04
N GLN A 153 4.61 29.24 33.96
CA GLN A 153 5.47 29.61 35.08
C GLN A 153 5.40 28.60 36.23
N GLN A 154 6.60 28.16 36.63
CA GLN A 154 7.11 27.93 37.98
C GLN A 154 6.15 27.93 39.17
N THR A 155 6.30 26.89 40.00
CA THR A 155 6.30 27.02 41.47
C THR A 155 7.55 26.35 42.06
N ARG A 156 8.26 27.11 42.91
CA ARG A 156 9.47 26.72 43.66
C ARG A 156 9.16 26.78 45.16
N ARG A 157 9.59 25.75 45.92
CA ARG A 157 10.09 25.72 47.33
C ARG A 157 10.21 24.22 47.71
N GLY A 158 11.36 23.59 47.97
CA GLY A 158 12.36 23.75 49.06
C GLY A 158 11.88 22.96 50.31
N ALA A 159 12.60 22.10 51.04
CA ALA A 159 13.99 21.65 51.14
C ALA A 159 14.08 20.43 52.13
N HIS A 160 15.29 19.83 52.28
CA HIS A 160 15.78 18.84 53.29
C HIS A 160 15.58 17.35 52.91
N GLY A 161 16.53 16.42 52.98
CA GLY A 161 17.88 16.34 53.56
C GLY A 161 18.08 14.93 54.16
N ALA A 162 19.25 14.32 53.93
CA ALA A 162 19.87 13.17 54.65
C ALA A 162 19.82 11.73 54.06
N ALA A 163 21.03 11.28 53.70
CA ALA A 163 21.73 10.01 54.04
C ALA A 163 21.27 8.61 53.53
N ALA A 164 22.28 7.91 52.99
CA ALA A 164 22.42 6.53 52.48
C ALA A 164 22.23 5.42 53.58
N PRO A 165 22.31 4.07 53.35
CA PRO A 165 23.17 3.40 52.36
C PRO A 165 22.73 2.04 51.72
N SER A 166 23.50 1.70 50.67
CA SER A 166 23.97 0.38 50.17
C SER A 166 23.14 -0.91 50.38
N ARG A 167 22.85 -1.59 49.26
CA ARG A 167 23.08 -3.06 49.12
C ARG A 167 23.52 -3.43 47.71
N ARG A 168 24.75 -3.93 47.62
CA ARG A 168 25.33 -4.70 46.50
C ARG A 168 24.65 -6.07 46.39
N ARG A 169 24.48 -6.57 45.16
CA ARG A 169 24.67 -7.97 44.68
C ARG A 169 24.32 -7.98 43.17
N SER A 170 25.27 -7.82 42.26
CA SER A 170 26.03 -8.91 41.61
C SER A 170 25.17 -10.10 41.22
N ARG A 171 24.93 -10.31 39.90
CA ARG A 171 25.22 -11.52 39.08
C ARG A 171 25.21 -11.10 37.60
N LEU A 172 26.36 -11.07 36.94
CA LEU A 172 26.92 -12.11 36.06
C LEU A 172 25.99 -12.57 34.92
N ARG A 173 26.49 -12.30 33.71
CA ARG A 173 26.09 -12.83 32.40
C ARG A 173 26.07 -14.36 32.40
N GLN A 174 25.14 -14.93 31.64
CA GLN A 174 25.40 -16.09 30.79
C GLN A 174 24.27 -16.23 29.77
N SER A 175 24.62 -15.87 28.54
CA SER A 175 24.01 -16.33 27.29
C SER A 175 24.24 -17.83 27.14
N LEU A 176 23.21 -18.55 26.70
CA LEU A 176 23.32 -19.91 26.18
C LEU A 176 22.26 -20.07 25.09
N ALA A 177 22.70 -19.80 23.86
CA ALA A 177 22.06 -20.30 22.66
C ALA A 177 22.39 -21.80 22.54
N LEU A 178 21.39 -22.61 22.23
CA LEU A 178 21.61 -24.00 21.86
C LEU A 178 20.71 -24.32 20.68
N ALA A 179 21.36 -24.41 19.52
CA ALA A 179 20.85 -24.96 18.29
C ALA A 179 20.62 -26.47 18.43
N ALA A 180 19.53 -26.97 17.87
CA ALA A 180 19.39 -28.38 17.51
C ALA A 180 18.40 -28.51 16.34
N CYS A 181 18.90 -28.26 15.13
CA CYS A 181 18.36 -28.86 13.92
C CYS A 181 18.84 -30.32 13.88
N VAL A 182 17.91 -31.27 13.90
CA VAL A 182 18.19 -32.64 13.49
C VAL A 182 17.33 -32.95 12.27
N ALA A 183 18.04 -33.02 11.15
CA ALA A 183 17.59 -33.52 9.87
C ALA A 183 17.12 -34.97 9.95
N LEU A 184 16.24 -35.38 9.02
CA LEU A 184 16.47 -36.55 8.18
C LEU A 184 15.53 -36.51 6.96
N GLY A 185 16.14 -36.53 5.77
CA GLY A 185 15.48 -36.59 4.48
C GLY A 185 16.51 -36.83 3.38
N VAL A 186 17.13 -38.01 3.43
CA VAL A 186 18.17 -38.49 2.51
C VAL A 186 17.55 -38.83 1.15
N ALA A 187 17.79 -38.01 0.12
CA ALA A 187 17.99 -38.41 -1.28
C ALA A 187 18.10 -37.16 -2.19
N GLY A 188 19.32 -36.68 -2.45
CA GLY A 188 19.56 -35.57 -3.37
C GLY A 188 21.05 -35.20 -3.53
N THR A 189 21.95 -36.17 -3.41
CA THR A 189 23.40 -35.95 -3.35
C THR A 189 24.08 -35.80 -4.72
N LEU A 190 23.51 -35.01 -5.63
CA LEU A 190 24.17 -34.71 -6.93
C LEU A 190 24.03 -33.26 -7.44
N GLY A 191 23.58 -32.31 -6.62
CA GLY A 191 23.50 -30.89 -7.01
C GLY A 191 24.27 -29.90 -6.13
N VAL A 192 24.65 -30.28 -4.91
CA VAL A 192 25.12 -29.31 -3.89
C VAL A 192 26.63 -29.06 -3.91
N GLN A 193 27.42 -29.89 -4.60
CA GLN A 193 28.89 -29.71 -4.62
C GLN A 193 29.43 -28.70 -5.66
N ALA A 194 28.55 -28.00 -6.40
CA ALA A 194 28.97 -26.93 -7.31
C ALA A 194 28.96 -25.54 -6.65
N ILE A 195 28.45 -25.39 -5.42
CA ILE A 195 28.30 -24.10 -4.74
C ILE A 195 29.43 -23.81 -3.74
N LEU A 196 30.28 -24.80 -3.40
CA LEU A 196 31.31 -24.64 -2.36
C LEU A 196 32.75 -24.43 -2.87
N ASP A 197 32.96 -24.31 -4.18
CA ASP A 197 34.29 -24.05 -4.78
C ASP A 197 34.36 -22.73 -5.58
N ALA A 198 33.45 -21.77 -5.33
CA ALA A 198 33.62 -20.41 -5.84
C ALA A 198 34.44 -19.59 -4.82
N ASP A 199 35.67 -19.30 -5.24
CA ASP A 199 36.74 -18.58 -4.55
C ASP A 199 36.31 -17.55 -3.50
N SER A 200 36.90 -17.74 -2.32
CA SER A 200 37.20 -16.71 -1.35
C SER A 200 38.18 -15.69 -1.93
N ASP A 201 37.70 -14.51 -2.31
CA ASP A 201 38.46 -13.25 -2.27
C ASP A 201 37.52 -12.05 -2.40
N ALA A 202 37.32 -11.36 -1.26
CA ALA A 202 36.92 -9.96 -1.07
C ALA A 202 35.64 -9.42 -1.78
N GLU A 203 34.62 -9.03 -0.99
CA GLU A 203 34.20 -7.63 -0.70
C GLU A 203 32.89 -7.63 0.14
N ASP A 204 32.79 -6.67 1.07
CA ASP A 204 31.71 -6.30 2.04
C ASP A 204 30.67 -7.32 2.61
N PRO A 205 30.55 -7.46 3.95
CA PRO A 205 29.51 -8.29 4.61
C PRO A 205 28.13 -7.63 4.76
N ASP A 206 27.86 -6.47 4.11
CA ASP A 206 26.57 -5.78 4.19
C ASP A 206 25.59 -6.16 3.04
N GLU A 207 26.03 -6.93 2.04
CA GLU A 207 25.17 -7.51 1.00
C GLU A 207 24.75 -8.93 1.41
N ALA A 208 23.98 -9.04 2.49
CA ALA A 208 23.16 -10.22 2.67
C ALA A 208 22.10 -10.19 1.57
N ASP A 209 22.35 -10.95 0.51
CA ASP A 209 21.45 -11.31 -0.59
C ASP A 209 20.02 -11.50 -0.05
N VAL A 210 19.27 -10.40 -0.06
CA VAL A 210 17.87 -10.39 0.37
C VAL A 210 17.17 -11.19 -0.70
N LEU A 211 16.54 -12.30 -0.33
CA LEU A 211 15.63 -13.04 -1.19
C LEU A 211 14.40 -12.17 -1.51
N VAL A 212 14.59 -11.09 -2.27
CA VAL A 212 13.51 -10.39 -2.97
C VAL A 212 13.24 -11.25 -4.19
N ALA A 213 12.28 -12.16 -4.07
CA ALA A 213 11.78 -12.86 -5.24
C ALA A 213 11.08 -11.81 -6.12
N GLU A 214 11.73 -11.40 -7.21
CA GLU A 214 11.08 -10.58 -8.22
C GLU A 214 9.89 -11.35 -8.78
N GLU A 215 8.74 -10.67 -8.88
CA GLU A 215 7.53 -11.26 -9.41
C GLU A 215 7.74 -11.61 -10.89
N PRO A 216 7.38 -12.83 -11.31
CA PRO A 216 7.67 -13.30 -12.66
C PRO A 216 6.97 -12.42 -13.70
N LEU A 217 7.61 -12.19 -14.85
CA LEU A 217 6.97 -11.53 -15.98
C LEU A 217 5.94 -12.46 -16.63
N GLY A 218 4.77 -11.93 -16.96
CA GLY A 218 3.67 -12.69 -17.54
C GLY A 218 2.89 -11.92 -18.62
N PRO A 219 1.99 -12.61 -19.34
CA PRO A 219 1.00 -11.98 -20.20
C PRO A 219 0.00 -11.18 -19.36
N PRO A 220 -0.79 -10.30 -20.00
CA PRO A 220 -1.82 -9.53 -19.32
C PRO A 220 -2.77 -10.38 -18.49
N GLY A 221 -3.03 -9.96 -17.25
CA GLY A 221 -3.97 -10.62 -16.35
C GLY A 221 -3.49 -11.93 -15.68
N GLU A 222 -2.27 -12.43 -15.97
CA GLU A 222 -1.77 -13.62 -15.28
C GLU A 222 -1.56 -13.33 -13.77
N LEU A 223 -2.25 -14.11 -12.93
CA LEU A 223 -2.28 -13.91 -11.48
C LEU A 223 -0.87 -13.96 -10.87
N GLY A 224 -0.49 -12.90 -10.15
CA GLY A 224 0.81 -12.78 -9.48
C GLY A 224 2.00 -12.54 -10.41
N SER A 225 1.77 -12.34 -11.71
CA SER A 225 2.82 -11.99 -12.66
C SER A 225 2.82 -10.50 -12.97
N GLN A 226 4.01 -9.94 -13.23
CA GLN A 226 4.18 -8.58 -13.69
C GLN A 226 3.85 -8.47 -15.18
N GLU A 227 2.89 -7.60 -15.47
CA GLU A 227 2.53 -7.15 -16.80
C GLU A 227 3.13 -5.75 -17.02
N PRO A 228 4.18 -5.59 -17.85
CA PRO A 228 4.77 -4.29 -18.13
C PRO A 228 3.80 -3.35 -18.83
N VAL A 229 3.81 -2.08 -18.45
CA VAL A 229 2.90 -1.05 -18.94
C VAL A 229 3.68 0.02 -19.70
N SER A 230 3.18 0.41 -20.87
CA SER A 230 3.78 1.47 -21.69
C SER A 230 3.01 2.78 -21.56
N PHE A 231 3.66 3.80 -20.98
CA PHE A 231 3.08 5.13 -20.82
C PHE A 231 3.21 5.96 -22.10
N THR A 232 2.16 6.71 -22.41
CA THR A 232 2.08 7.63 -23.55
C THR A 232 2.39 9.04 -23.09
N ASP A 233 3.19 9.76 -23.89
CA ASP A 233 3.47 11.20 -23.78
C ASP A 233 3.59 11.70 -22.34
N PRO A 234 4.53 11.17 -21.52
CA PRO A 234 4.74 11.71 -20.19
C PRO A 234 5.06 13.19 -20.28
N SER A 235 4.51 13.97 -19.35
CA SER A 235 4.78 15.41 -19.27
C SER A 235 6.29 15.66 -19.30
N ALA A 236 6.71 16.75 -19.97
CA ALA A 236 8.11 16.96 -20.29
C ALA A 236 9.02 16.88 -19.06
N GLY A 237 9.88 15.87 -19.01
CA GLY A 237 10.82 15.63 -17.90
C GLY A 237 10.40 14.53 -16.93
N VAL A 238 9.18 13.98 -17.04
CA VAL A 238 8.72 12.84 -16.25
C VAL A 238 9.11 11.53 -16.93
N VAL A 239 9.66 10.59 -16.16
CA VAL A 239 9.97 9.23 -16.59
C VAL A 239 9.19 8.27 -15.70
N VAL A 240 8.45 7.35 -16.32
CA VAL A 240 7.67 6.33 -15.61
C VAL A 240 8.05 4.97 -16.16
N ASP A 241 8.51 4.10 -15.28
CA ASP A 241 8.50 2.65 -15.46
C ASP A 241 7.35 2.08 -14.63
N GLY A 242 6.64 1.10 -15.18
CA GLY A 242 5.49 0.56 -14.47
C GLY A 242 5.05 -0.79 -14.96
N SER A 243 4.47 -1.56 -14.05
CA SER A 243 3.83 -2.83 -14.30
C SER A 243 2.52 -2.95 -13.51
N LEU A 244 1.65 -3.84 -13.95
CA LEU A 244 0.48 -4.28 -13.21
C LEU A 244 0.68 -5.71 -12.72
N ILE A 245 0.04 -6.03 -11.62
CA ILE A 245 -0.04 -7.40 -11.11
C ILE A 245 -1.51 -7.70 -10.81
N ALA A 246 -2.03 -8.72 -11.47
CA ALA A 246 -3.34 -9.24 -11.17
C ALA A 246 -3.30 -9.96 -9.82
N HIS A 247 -4.19 -9.57 -8.90
CA HIS A 247 -4.39 -10.24 -7.62
C HIS A 247 -5.84 -10.69 -7.48
N THR A 248 -6.09 -11.62 -6.56
CA THR A 248 -7.45 -12.08 -6.26
C THR A 248 -8.33 -11.02 -5.60
N TRP A 249 -7.73 -9.91 -5.17
CA TRP A 249 -8.40 -8.82 -4.46
C TRP A 249 -8.38 -7.48 -5.20
N GLY A 250 -7.83 -7.45 -6.42
CA GLY A 250 -7.70 -6.22 -7.19
C GLY A 250 -6.53 -6.25 -8.16
N THR A 251 -6.13 -5.07 -8.60
CA THR A 251 -5.01 -4.85 -9.51
C THR A 251 -3.99 -3.98 -8.81
N GLU A 252 -2.80 -4.51 -8.60
CA GLU A 252 -1.68 -3.75 -8.06
C GLU A 252 -0.93 -3.04 -9.18
N THR A 253 -0.67 -1.75 -9.00
CA THR A 253 0.23 -0.95 -9.83
C THR A 253 1.58 -0.87 -9.13
N VAL A 254 2.64 -1.25 -9.84
CA VAL A 254 4.04 -1.12 -9.40
C VAL A 254 4.68 -0.05 -10.27
N LEU A 255 5.14 1.05 -9.67
CA LEU A 255 5.59 2.23 -10.41
C LEU A 255 6.94 2.71 -9.87
N LEU A 256 7.86 3.01 -10.79
CA LEU A 256 9.08 3.75 -10.53
C LEU A 256 9.03 5.05 -11.33
N ILE A 257 8.98 6.18 -10.64
CA ILE A 257 8.70 7.48 -11.25
C ILE A 257 9.80 8.49 -10.91
N ASP A 258 10.27 9.23 -11.91
CA ASP A 258 11.21 10.33 -11.76
C ASP A 258 10.70 11.60 -12.45
N GLY A 259 11.17 12.76 -11.99
CA GLY A 259 10.92 14.06 -12.63
C GLY A 259 9.61 14.77 -12.28
N LEU A 260 8.84 14.25 -11.31
CA LEU A 260 7.63 14.93 -10.82
C LEU A 260 7.96 16.10 -9.87
N PRO A 261 7.19 17.21 -9.90
CA PRO A 261 7.37 18.33 -8.99
C PRO A 261 7.36 17.94 -7.50
N VAL A 262 8.38 18.38 -6.76
CA VAL A 262 8.55 18.03 -5.35
C VAL A 262 7.45 18.63 -4.48
N GLY A 263 6.85 17.79 -3.64
CA GLY A 263 5.82 18.20 -2.69
C GLY A 263 4.42 18.36 -3.28
N GLU A 264 4.26 18.19 -4.59
CA GLU A 264 2.94 18.08 -5.23
C GLU A 264 2.37 16.67 -5.03
N THR A 265 1.04 16.58 -4.92
CA THR A 265 0.33 15.31 -4.74
C THR A 265 -0.14 14.78 -6.09
N PHE A 266 0.08 13.49 -6.30
CA PHE A 266 -0.35 12.76 -7.49
C PHE A 266 -1.22 11.58 -7.09
N THR A 267 -2.19 11.25 -7.95
CA THR A 267 -3.11 10.12 -7.76
C THR A 267 -2.96 9.15 -8.91
N VAL A 268 -2.94 7.86 -8.61
CA VAL A 268 -2.94 6.79 -9.61
C VAL A 268 -4.37 6.26 -9.73
N VAL A 269 -4.88 6.23 -10.95
CA VAL A 269 -6.26 5.87 -11.26
C VAL A 269 -6.28 4.75 -12.30
N LEU A 270 -6.99 3.67 -12.01
CA LEU A 270 -7.36 2.64 -12.97
C LEU A 270 -8.73 2.98 -13.55
N ILE A 271 -8.84 2.96 -14.87
CA ILE A 271 -10.09 3.21 -15.59
C ILE A 271 -10.61 1.88 -16.13
N GLY A 272 -11.84 1.55 -15.76
CA GLY A 272 -12.52 0.35 -16.24
C GLY A 272 -12.91 0.44 -17.71
N GLU A 273 -13.24 -0.70 -18.32
CA GLU A 273 -13.79 -0.74 -19.68
C GLU A 273 -15.11 0.05 -19.82
N ASP A 274 -15.87 0.14 -18.73
CA ASP A 274 -17.10 0.92 -18.62
C ASP A 274 -16.87 2.42 -18.36
N GLY A 275 -15.60 2.83 -18.25
CA GLY A 275 -15.17 4.19 -17.92
C GLY A 275 -15.24 4.51 -16.42
N GLN A 276 -15.53 3.54 -15.55
CA GLN A 276 -15.49 3.74 -14.11
C GLN A 276 -14.07 4.06 -13.66
N GLU A 277 -13.92 5.06 -12.80
CA GLU A 277 -12.62 5.44 -12.23
C GLU A 277 -12.43 4.79 -10.85
N ILE A 278 -11.30 4.11 -10.67
CA ILE A 278 -10.90 3.44 -9.43
C ILE A 278 -9.54 4.01 -9.00
N GLU A 279 -9.53 4.77 -7.92
CA GLU A 279 -8.28 5.25 -7.31
C GLU A 279 -7.52 4.09 -6.68
N SER A 280 -6.28 3.87 -7.11
CA SER A 280 -5.36 2.86 -6.53
C SER A 280 -4.57 3.41 -5.35
N GLY A 281 -4.32 4.73 -5.34
CA GLY A 281 -3.59 5.41 -4.28
C GLY A 281 -3.04 6.77 -4.71
N SER A 282 -2.31 7.42 -3.80
CA SER A 282 -1.70 8.73 -4.01
C SER A 282 -0.29 8.78 -3.45
N PHE A 283 0.57 9.59 -4.04
CA PHE A 283 1.95 9.80 -3.59
C PHE A 283 2.38 11.26 -3.76
N LEU A 284 3.53 11.61 -3.18
CA LEU A 284 4.12 12.95 -3.31
C LEU A 284 5.29 12.90 -4.28
N GLY A 285 5.40 13.89 -5.16
CA GLY A 285 6.60 14.09 -5.96
C GLY A 285 7.82 14.36 -5.07
N SER A 286 8.99 13.93 -5.54
CA SER A 286 10.24 13.85 -4.77
C SER A 286 11.46 14.20 -5.62
N GLU A 287 12.54 14.65 -4.98
CA GLU A 287 13.84 14.87 -5.65
C GLU A 287 14.54 13.56 -6.04
N VAL A 288 14.15 12.46 -5.41
CA VAL A 288 14.63 11.10 -5.72
C VAL A 288 13.50 10.28 -6.34
N PRO A 289 13.82 9.23 -7.13
CA PRO A 289 12.80 8.37 -7.72
C PRO A 289 11.80 7.86 -6.69
N VAL A 290 10.53 7.93 -7.05
CA VAL A 290 9.43 7.40 -6.25
C VAL A 290 9.19 5.97 -6.68
N ASP A 291 9.49 5.02 -5.79
CA ASP A 291 9.08 3.62 -5.91
C ASP A 291 7.80 3.44 -5.09
N CYS A 292 6.70 3.14 -5.78
CA CYS A 292 5.42 2.94 -5.13
C CYS A 292 4.65 1.75 -5.68
N ARG A 293 3.98 1.07 -4.74
CA ARG A 293 3.11 -0.08 -5.00
C ARG A 293 1.77 0.20 -4.36
N MET A 294 0.70 0.10 -5.13
CA MET A 294 -0.63 0.44 -4.67
C MET A 294 -1.70 -0.40 -5.37
N ASN A 295 -2.82 -0.63 -4.70
CA ASN A 295 -3.82 -1.59 -5.16
C ASN A 295 -5.17 -0.89 -5.38
N GLY A 296 -5.70 -1.02 -6.59
CA GLY A 296 -7.07 -0.65 -6.90
C GLY A 296 -8.00 -1.84 -6.74
N ALA A 297 -9.16 -1.62 -6.10
CA ALA A 297 -10.17 -2.64 -5.87
C ALA A 297 -10.99 -2.96 -7.14
N VAL A 298 -10.30 -3.36 -8.21
CA VAL A 298 -10.84 -3.73 -9.52
C VAL A 298 -10.00 -4.89 -10.08
N LEU A 299 -10.65 -5.88 -10.69
CA LEU A 299 -9.94 -7.02 -11.29
C LEU A 299 -9.23 -6.58 -12.57
N ARG A 300 -8.07 -7.17 -12.88
CA ARG A 300 -7.26 -6.76 -14.04
C ARG A 300 -8.04 -6.89 -15.36
N GLU A 301 -8.91 -7.89 -15.49
CA GLU A 301 -9.79 -8.11 -16.64
C GLU A 301 -10.79 -6.97 -16.89
N ASP A 302 -11.12 -6.17 -15.87
CA ASP A 302 -12.06 -5.06 -15.98
C ASP A 302 -11.38 -3.71 -16.25
N VAL A 303 -10.05 -3.65 -16.29
CA VAL A 303 -9.28 -2.39 -16.44
C VAL A 303 -8.79 -2.20 -17.87
N ALA A 304 -9.13 -1.05 -18.45
CA ALA A 304 -8.71 -0.65 -19.79
C ALA A 304 -7.55 0.36 -19.81
N ARG A 305 -7.37 1.16 -18.75
CA ARG A 305 -6.37 2.23 -18.71
C ARG A 305 -5.81 2.46 -17.32
N LEU A 306 -4.56 2.89 -17.25
CA LEU A 306 -3.89 3.42 -16.06
C LEU A 306 -3.55 4.89 -16.28
N GLU A 307 -3.83 5.75 -15.29
CA GLU A 307 -3.53 7.18 -15.33
C GLU A 307 -2.78 7.63 -14.08
N ILE A 308 -1.87 8.58 -14.25
CA ILE A 308 -1.30 9.38 -13.16
C ILE A 308 -1.85 10.80 -13.32
N ARG A 309 -2.51 11.30 -12.28
CA ARG A 309 -3.16 12.62 -12.26
C ARG A 309 -2.55 13.54 -11.21
N ASP A 310 -2.55 14.84 -11.51
CA ASP A 310 -2.17 15.88 -10.56
C ASP A 310 -3.30 16.20 -9.55
N GLU A 311 -3.05 17.11 -8.62
CA GLU A 311 -4.01 17.53 -7.60
C GLU A 311 -5.29 18.19 -8.16
N THR A 312 -5.25 18.66 -9.41
CA THR A 312 -6.41 19.25 -10.11
C THR A 312 -7.26 18.18 -10.82
N GLY A 313 -6.78 16.93 -10.83
CA GLY A 313 -7.36 15.83 -11.61
C GLY A 313 -6.89 15.82 -13.07
N GLY A 314 -5.92 16.65 -13.43
CA GLY A 314 -5.32 16.70 -14.76
C GLY A 314 -4.44 15.48 -15.01
N GLU A 315 -4.58 14.86 -16.19
CA GLU A 315 -3.72 13.75 -16.60
C GLU A 315 -2.28 14.23 -16.84
N VAL A 316 -1.34 13.63 -16.10
CA VAL A 316 0.10 13.85 -16.26
C VAL A 316 0.67 12.89 -17.30
N THR A 317 0.25 11.64 -17.22
CA THR A 317 0.55 10.58 -18.21
C THR A 317 -0.44 9.45 -18.02
N ALA A 318 -0.51 8.56 -19.00
CA ALA A 318 -1.37 7.40 -18.96
C ALA A 318 -0.88 6.28 -19.85
N ALA A 319 -1.39 5.09 -19.62
CA ALA A 319 -1.13 3.92 -20.41
C ALA A 319 -2.45 3.22 -20.77
N ALA A 320 -2.62 2.94 -22.06
CA ALA A 320 -3.64 2.02 -22.51
C ALA A 320 -3.18 0.59 -22.19
N LEU A 321 -4.09 -0.22 -21.66
CA LEU A 321 -3.79 -1.59 -21.29
C LEU A 321 -4.37 -2.56 -22.33
N PRO A 322 -3.67 -3.66 -22.65
CA PRO A 322 -4.22 -4.71 -23.48
C PRO A 322 -5.37 -5.44 -22.75
N ASP A 323 -6.30 -5.98 -23.53
CA ASP A 323 -7.34 -6.87 -23.03
C ASP A 323 -6.71 -8.16 -22.47
N VAL A 324 -7.36 -8.77 -21.47
CA VAL A 324 -6.96 -10.08 -20.91
C VAL A 324 -7.60 -11.20 -21.75
N GLU A 325 -6.82 -12.19 -22.17
CA GLU A 325 -7.28 -13.34 -22.99
C GLU A 325 -7.80 -14.53 -22.18
#